data_AF-A0AAD6RP40-F1
#
_entry.id   AF-A0AAD6RP40-F1
#
_cell.length_a   1.000
_cell.length_b   1.000
_cell.length_c   1.000
_cell.angle_alpha   90.00
_cell.angle_beta   90.00
_cell.angle_gamma   90.00
#
_symmetry.space_group_name_H-M   'P 1'
#
loop_
_entity.id
_entity.type
_entity.pdbx_description
1 polymer ?
#
loop_
_entity_poly.entity_id
_entity_poly.type
_entity_poly.pdbx_seq_one_letter_code
_entity_poly.pdbx_strand_id
1 'polypeptide(L)'
;MALIMMRSVAMTRRGFFKLKRSSNGIRAFSSLLTSPPSKAVFYERHGPPDAVTRVIEMEGVEVKEKDVCVKMMAAPINPSDINRIEGVYPVRPPLPAVGGYEGVGEVLSVGSAVKHLSPGDWVIPSPPSSGTWQTYIVKEESVWHKISKDSPIEYAATITVNPLTALRMLQDFVTLNSGDCIVQNGATSIVGQCIIQLARLRGIHSINIIRDRVGSDEAKEMLKRLGADEVFTESQLEVKNIKGLLVSLSSIHSLWLII
;
A
#
# COMPACT_ATOMS: atom_id res chain seq x y z
N MET A 1 42.62 39.05 10.63
CA MET A 1 43.29 39.50 11.87
C MET A 1 42.89 38.52 12.96
N ALA A 2 43.73 37.72 13.63
CA ALA A 2 45.18 37.57 13.72
C ALA A 2 45.47 36.04 13.78
N LEU A 3 46.47 35.42 13.15
CA LEU A 3 47.90 35.68 12.93
C LEU A 3 48.82 35.12 14.06
N ILE A 4 49.69 34.18 13.65
CA ILE A 4 51.04 33.79 14.16
C ILE A 4 51.11 32.87 15.40
N MET A 5 51.77 31.69 15.29
CA MET A 5 53.25 31.59 15.40
C MET A 5 53.83 30.23 14.93
N MET A 6 54.81 30.30 14.03
CA MET A 6 55.75 29.22 13.68
C MET A 6 56.89 29.17 14.71
N ARG A 7 57.54 28.01 14.89
CA ARG A 7 59.02 27.89 14.77
C ARG A 7 59.50 26.44 14.65
N SER A 8 60.65 26.34 13.99
CA SER A 8 61.34 25.20 13.36
C SER A 8 62.26 24.43 14.33
N VAL A 9 62.70 23.22 13.94
CA VAL A 9 64.12 22.84 13.71
C VAL A 9 64.22 21.32 13.44
N ALA A 10 65.02 20.96 12.42
CA ALA A 10 65.39 19.60 12.02
C ALA A 10 66.61 19.07 12.80
N MET A 11 66.72 17.75 13.02
CA MET A 11 67.92 16.98 12.63
C MET A 11 67.72 15.45 12.72
N THR A 12 68.40 14.80 11.79
CA THR A 12 68.52 13.41 11.36
C THR A 12 69.01 12.42 12.45
N ARG A 13 68.48 11.19 12.47
CA ARG A 13 69.27 9.96 12.72
C ARG A 13 68.73 8.74 11.96
N ARG A 14 69.65 8.07 11.26
CA ARG A 14 69.50 6.76 10.60
C ARG A 14 69.33 5.65 11.63
N GLY A 15 68.56 4.62 11.28
CA GLY A 15 68.87 3.25 11.72
C GLY A 15 67.68 2.34 12.00
N PHE A 16 67.73 1.18 11.32
CA PHE A 16 67.02 -0.08 11.56
C PHE A 16 65.61 -0.26 11.02
N PHE A 17 65.59 -0.76 9.77
CA PHE A 17 64.52 -1.58 9.21
C PHE A 17 64.23 -2.78 10.13
N LYS A 18 63.02 -2.84 10.69
CA LYS A 18 62.41 -4.06 11.20
C LYS A 18 61.31 -4.44 10.23
N LEU A 19 61.47 -5.58 9.53
CA LEU A 19 60.41 -6.16 8.69
C LEU A 19 59.15 -6.34 9.55
N LYS A 20 58.12 -5.51 9.32
CA LYS A 20 56.77 -5.83 9.76
C LYS A 20 56.28 -6.99 8.90
N ARG A 21 55.96 -8.10 9.55
CA ARG A 21 55.17 -9.19 8.96
C ARG A 21 53.95 -8.57 8.28
N SER A 22 53.86 -8.78 6.97
CA SER A 22 52.65 -8.61 6.19
C SER A 22 51.58 -9.50 6.83
N SER A 23 50.74 -8.92 7.68
CA SER A 23 49.43 -9.50 7.93
C SER A 23 48.71 -9.44 6.59
N ASN A 24 48.53 -10.59 5.95
CA ASN A 24 47.62 -10.74 4.83
C ASN A 24 46.25 -10.27 5.32
N GLY A 25 45.96 -8.98 5.06
CA GLY A 25 44.62 -8.45 5.18
C GLY A 25 43.81 -9.22 4.17
N ILE A 26 43.01 -10.16 4.65
CA ILE A 26 41.86 -10.65 3.92
C ILE A 26 41.03 -9.40 3.67
N ARG A 27 41.14 -8.82 2.46
CA ARG A 27 40.10 -7.92 1.97
C ARG A 27 38.88 -8.80 1.85
N ALA A 28 38.05 -8.80 2.89
CA ALA A 28 36.69 -9.28 2.78
C ALA A 28 36.05 -8.41 1.70
N PHE A 29 35.97 -8.94 0.49
CA PHE A 29 35.00 -8.48 -0.49
C PHE A 29 33.65 -8.84 0.13
N SER A 30 33.12 -7.96 0.98
CA SER A 30 31.70 -7.93 1.25
C SER A 30 31.07 -7.60 -0.09
N SER A 31 30.69 -8.61 -0.86
CA SER A 31 29.82 -8.41 -2.00
C SER A 31 28.58 -7.75 -1.45
N LEU A 32 28.42 -6.46 -1.70
CA LEU A 32 27.20 -5.73 -1.35
C LEU A 32 26.05 -6.54 -1.96
N LEU A 33 25.11 -6.96 -1.13
CA LEU A 33 23.94 -7.67 -1.60
C LEU A 33 23.11 -6.67 -2.39
N THR A 34 22.91 -6.92 -3.68
CA THR A 34 22.14 -6.02 -4.56
C THR A 34 20.89 -6.76 -5.04
N SER A 35 19.77 -6.04 -5.13
CA SER A 35 18.59 -6.59 -5.80
C SER A 35 18.88 -6.86 -7.28
N PRO A 36 18.10 -7.73 -7.94
CA PRO A 36 18.09 -7.75 -9.40
C PRO A 36 17.66 -6.38 -9.97
N PRO A 37 18.00 -6.07 -11.23
CA PRO A 37 17.38 -4.96 -11.97
C PRO A 37 15.85 -5.10 -11.96
N SER A 38 15.16 -3.97 -11.86
CA SER A 38 13.71 -3.90 -11.71
C SER A 38 13.04 -3.33 -12.96
N LYS A 39 11.90 -3.87 -13.36
CA LYS A 39 10.99 -3.19 -14.30
C LYS A 39 9.96 -2.42 -13.50
N ALA A 40 9.73 -1.15 -13.83
CA ALA A 40 8.83 -0.29 -13.07
C ALA A 40 7.94 0.57 -13.98
N VAL A 41 6.71 0.84 -13.53
CA VAL A 41 5.83 1.85 -14.14
C VAL A 41 6.17 3.21 -13.55
N PHE A 42 6.73 4.08 -14.38
CA PHE A 42 7.41 5.30 -13.98
C PHE A 42 6.80 6.55 -14.62
N TYR A 43 6.83 7.67 -13.91
CA TYR A 43 6.35 8.96 -14.38
C TYR A 43 7.18 10.14 -13.83
N GLU A 44 7.45 11.13 -14.67
CA GLU A 44 8.33 12.28 -14.38
C GLU A 44 7.57 13.60 -14.22
N ARG A 45 6.30 13.61 -14.63
CA ARG A 45 5.37 14.73 -14.56
C ARG A 45 3.98 14.20 -14.28
N HIS A 46 3.12 15.07 -13.72
CA HIS A 46 1.71 14.74 -13.54
C HIS A 46 0.93 14.85 -14.86
N GLY A 47 -0.14 14.06 -14.98
CA GLY A 47 -1.06 14.10 -16.11
C GLY A 47 -1.86 12.81 -16.30
N PRO A 48 -2.61 12.69 -17.41
CA PRO A 48 -3.35 11.48 -17.75
C PRO A 48 -2.41 10.25 -17.73
N PRO A 49 -2.74 9.16 -17.01
CA PRO A 49 -1.81 8.05 -16.81
C PRO A 49 -1.29 7.42 -18.11
N ASP A 50 -2.13 7.31 -19.12
CA ASP A 50 -1.80 6.82 -20.46
C ASP A 50 -0.80 7.71 -21.21
N ALA A 51 -0.76 9.00 -20.90
CA ALA A 51 0.14 9.97 -21.51
C ALA A 51 1.46 10.18 -20.75
N VAL A 52 1.50 9.89 -19.44
CA VAL A 52 2.66 10.23 -18.58
C VAL A 52 3.40 9.03 -18.01
N THR A 53 2.80 7.84 -18.01
CA THR A 53 3.45 6.63 -17.50
C THR A 53 4.17 5.86 -18.60
N ARG A 54 5.28 5.22 -18.24
CA ARG A 54 6.02 4.30 -19.11
C ARG A 54 6.70 3.22 -18.30
N VAL A 55 6.93 2.06 -18.90
CA VAL A 55 7.76 1.01 -18.29
C VAL A 55 9.22 1.35 -18.50
N ILE A 56 10.00 1.27 -17.43
CA ILE A 56 11.45 1.46 -17.45
C ILE A 56 12.17 0.25 -16.87
N GLU A 57 13.44 0.10 -17.23
CA GLU A 57 14.37 -0.74 -16.49
C GLU A 57 15.13 0.15 -15.50
N MET A 58 15.24 -0.32 -14.26
CA MET A 58 15.97 0.31 -13.17
C MET A 58 17.09 -0.63 -12.77
N GLU A 59 18.27 -0.06 -12.51
CA GLU A 59 19.40 -0.81 -11.96
C GLU A 59 19.07 -1.42 -10.60
N GLY A 60 19.77 -2.49 -10.25
CA GLY A 60 19.67 -3.11 -8.94
C GLY A 60 20.03 -2.14 -7.81
N VAL A 61 19.30 -2.22 -6.70
CA VAL A 61 19.51 -1.38 -5.52
C VAL A 61 20.22 -2.19 -4.45
N GLU A 62 21.17 -1.57 -3.75
CA GLU A 62 21.86 -2.18 -2.62
C GLU A 62 20.87 -2.52 -1.50
N VAL A 63 20.93 -3.74 -0.99
CA VAL A 63 20.20 -4.26 0.17
C VAL A 63 21.08 -4.03 1.40
N LYS A 64 20.78 -2.99 2.18
CA LYS A 64 21.51 -2.67 3.40
C LYS A 64 21.20 -3.67 4.51
N GLU A 65 21.93 -3.55 5.62
CA GLU A 65 21.84 -4.49 6.75
C GLU A 65 20.41 -4.71 7.27
N LYS A 66 19.54 -3.69 7.26
CA LYS A 66 18.15 -3.79 7.73
C LYS A 66 17.12 -3.89 6.59
N ASP A 67 17.57 -3.91 5.35
CA ASP A 67 16.67 -3.93 4.20
C ASP A 67 16.22 -5.35 3.87
N VAL A 68 15.03 -5.41 3.28
CA VAL A 68 14.45 -6.62 2.72
C VAL A 68 14.21 -6.33 1.24
N CYS A 69 14.74 -7.20 0.38
CA CYS A 69 14.44 -7.20 -1.04
C CYS A 69 13.23 -8.10 -1.27
N VAL A 70 12.14 -7.52 -1.77
CA VAL A 70 10.89 -8.21 -2.06
C VAL A 70 10.69 -8.28 -3.57
N LYS A 71 10.39 -9.47 -4.08
CA LYS A 71 9.89 -9.67 -5.44
C LYS A 71 8.38 -9.49 -5.42
N MET A 72 7.89 -8.43 -6.08
CA MET A 72 6.45 -8.19 -6.16
C MET A 72 5.77 -9.26 -7.01
N MET A 73 4.66 -9.79 -6.50
CA MET A 73 3.84 -10.80 -7.19
C MET A 73 2.60 -10.16 -7.82
N ALA A 74 1.94 -9.27 -7.09
CA ALA A 74 0.78 -8.53 -7.56
C ALA A 74 0.68 -7.17 -6.87
N ALA A 75 0.24 -6.16 -7.61
CA ALA A 75 -0.09 -4.84 -7.09
C ALA A 75 -1.34 -4.34 -7.83
N PRO A 76 -2.42 -3.98 -7.12
CA PRO A 76 -3.63 -3.51 -7.76
C PRO A 76 -3.47 -2.07 -8.26
N ILE A 77 -4.47 -1.63 -9.02
CA ILE A 77 -4.63 -0.24 -9.44
C ILE A 77 -5.87 0.31 -8.74
N ASN A 78 -5.66 1.22 -7.80
CA ASN A 78 -6.72 1.92 -7.10
C ASN A 78 -6.96 3.33 -7.69
N PRO A 79 -8.15 3.92 -7.54
CA PRO A 79 -8.40 5.30 -7.96
C PRO A 79 -7.42 6.31 -7.35
N SER A 80 -6.93 6.06 -6.13
CA SER A 80 -5.90 6.90 -5.51
C SER A 80 -4.56 6.88 -6.23
N ASP A 81 -4.19 5.76 -6.85
CA ASP A 81 -2.94 5.65 -7.61
C ASP A 81 -3.02 6.52 -8.87
N ILE A 82 -4.16 6.46 -9.56
CA ILE A 82 -4.48 7.31 -10.72
C ILE A 82 -4.44 8.79 -10.33
N ASN A 83 -5.15 9.16 -9.25
CA ASN A 83 -5.18 10.54 -8.77
C ASN A 83 -3.79 11.06 -8.36
N ARG A 84 -2.89 10.19 -7.87
CA ARG A 84 -1.49 10.56 -7.56
C ARG A 84 -0.68 10.84 -8.82
N ILE A 85 -0.87 10.03 -9.87
CA ILE A 85 -0.24 10.22 -11.17
C ILE A 85 -0.75 11.51 -11.82
N GLU A 86 -2.06 11.75 -11.79
CA GLU A 86 -2.69 12.98 -12.30
C GLU A 86 -2.32 14.25 -11.50
N GLY A 87 -1.78 14.09 -10.30
CA GLY A 87 -1.35 15.20 -9.44
C GLY A 87 -2.46 15.82 -8.60
N VAL A 88 -3.65 15.23 -8.58
CA VAL A 88 -4.83 15.75 -7.87
C VAL A 88 -4.99 15.15 -6.46
N TYR A 89 -4.33 14.04 -6.16
CA TYR A 89 -4.36 13.45 -4.81
C TYR A 89 -3.51 14.26 -3.82
N PRO A 90 -3.94 14.52 -2.57
CA PRO A 90 -3.21 15.41 -1.64
C PRO A 90 -1.81 14.92 -1.26
N VAL A 91 -1.65 13.61 -1.05
CA VAL A 91 -0.39 12.99 -0.64
C VAL A 91 0.28 12.35 -1.85
N ARG A 92 1.42 12.89 -2.30
CA ARG A 92 2.10 12.44 -3.52
C ARG A 92 3.58 12.17 -3.26
N PRO A 93 4.18 11.14 -3.89
CA PRO A 93 5.63 11.02 -3.89
C PRO A 93 6.26 12.20 -4.66
N PRO A 94 7.50 12.61 -4.32
CA PRO A 94 8.24 13.54 -5.15
C PRO A 94 8.48 12.94 -6.53
N LEU A 95 8.49 13.78 -7.56
CA LEU A 95 8.82 13.35 -8.92
C LEU A 95 10.34 13.37 -9.13
N PRO A 96 10.88 12.44 -9.95
CA PRO A 96 10.15 11.38 -10.63
C PRO A 96 9.79 10.21 -9.70
N ALA A 97 8.74 9.46 -10.04
CA ALA A 97 8.18 8.43 -9.17
C ALA A 97 7.79 7.14 -9.89
N VAL A 98 7.72 6.06 -9.12
CA VAL A 98 7.10 4.78 -9.50
C VAL A 98 5.66 4.75 -9.01
N GLY A 99 4.74 4.26 -9.84
CA GLY A 99 3.32 4.13 -9.52
C GLY A 99 3.02 3.05 -8.46
N GLY A 100 1.76 3.02 -8.04
CA GLY A 100 1.23 2.04 -7.08
C GLY A 100 1.48 2.38 -5.62
N TYR A 101 0.64 1.82 -4.76
CA TYR A 101 0.62 2.12 -3.33
C TYR A 101 0.46 0.88 -2.42
N GLU A 102 -0.15 -0.19 -2.91
CA GLU A 102 -0.25 -1.46 -2.21
C GLU A 102 0.14 -2.64 -3.12
N GLY A 103 0.25 -3.82 -2.52
CA GLY A 103 0.55 -5.06 -3.22
C GLY A 103 1.06 -6.14 -2.28
N VAL A 104 1.35 -7.29 -2.85
CA VAL A 104 1.94 -8.44 -2.16
C VAL A 104 3.18 -8.90 -2.91
N GLY A 105 4.20 -9.28 -2.15
CA GLY A 105 5.43 -9.83 -2.69
C GLY A 105 5.98 -10.96 -1.83
N GLU A 106 6.97 -11.63 -2.40
CA GLU A 106 7.74 -12.66 -1.72
C GLU A 106 9.13 -12.11 -1.40
N VAL A 107 9.60 -12.32 -0.18
CA VAL A 107 10.96 -11.94 0.23
C VAL A 107 11.97 -12.72 -0.61
N LEU A 108 12.79 -12.01 -1.36
CA LEU A 108 13.86 -12.58 -2.17
C LEU A 108 15.15 -12.71 -1.36
N SER A 109 15.53 -11.66 -0.64
CA SER A 109 16.74 -11.62 0.17
C SER A 109 16.60 -10.61 1.31
N VAL A 110 17.44 -10.75 2.33
CA VAL A 110 17.40 -9.93 3.54
C VAL A 110 18.81 -9.47 3.90
N GLY A 111 18.90 -8.26 4.46
CA GLY A 111 20.13 -7.74 5.05
C GLY A 111 20.53 -8.51 6.32
N SER A 112 21.80 -8.37 6.70
CA SER A 112 22.42 -9.10 7.81
C SER A 112 21.82 -8.84 9.20
N ALA A 113 21.09 -7.74 9.38
CA ALA A 113 20.47 -7.32 10.63
C ALA A 113 18.94 -7.51 10.67
N VAL A 114 18.33 -8.04 9.60
CA VAL A 114 16.91 -8.46 9.56
C VAL A 114 16.70 -9.67 10.45
N LYS A 115 15.62 -9.70 11.24
CA LYS A 115 15.42 -10.71 12.30
C LYS A 115 14.15 -11.54 12.16
N HIS A 116 13.12 -10.99 11.53
CA HIS A 116 11.76 -11.51 11.54
C HIS A 116 11.26 -11.96 10.18
N LEU A 117 12.00 -11.64 9.11
CA LEU A 117 11.69 -12.04 7.74
C LEU A 117 12.80 -12.92 7.18
N SER A 118 12.41 -13.86 6.33
CA SER A 118 13.32 -14.77 5.64
C SER A 118 12.94 -14.92 4.16
N PRO A 119 13.90 -15.24 3.27
CA PRO A 119 13.59 -15.58 1.88
C PRO A 119 12.45 -16.59 1.77
N GLY A 120 11.52 -16.32 0.85
CA GLY A 120 10.30 -17.08 0.65
C GLY A 120 9.09 -16.61 1.48
N ASP A 121 9.25 -15.73 2.47
CA ASP A 121 8.09 -15.19 3.20
C ASP A 121 7.22 -14.30 2.31
N TRP A 122 5.90 -14.40 2.47
CA TRP A 122 4.97 -13.47 1.81
C TRP A 122 4.77 -12.24 2.68
N VAL A 123 4.84 -11.06 2.05
CA VAL A 123 4.78 -9.77 2.74
C VAL A 123 3.94 -8.76 1.96
N ILE A 124 3.34 -7.85 2.72
CA ILE A 124 2.63 -6.66 2.22
C ILE A 124 3.26 -5.41 2.85
N PRO A 125 3.28 -4.25 2.16
CA PRO A 125 3.70 -3.00 2.78
C PRO A 125 2.67 -2.53 3.80
N SER A 126 3.07 -2.31 5.05
CA SER A 126 2.22 -1.80 6.12
C SER A 126 3.01 -0.81 6.99
N PRO A 127 2.70 0.51 6.95
CA PRO A 127 1.62 1.11 6.16
C PRO A 127 1.87 0.97 4.64
N PRO A 128 0.80 1.09 3.81
CA PRO A 128 0.93 1.15 2.36
C PRO A 128 1.99 2.18 1.94
N SER A 129 2.72 1.87 0.86
CA SER A 129 3.89 2.64 0.45
C SER A 129 3.86 2.87 -1.05
N SER A 130 4.18 4.09 -1.47
CA SER A 130 4.36 4.41 -2.89
C SER A 130 5.40 3.52 -3.57
N GLY A 131 5.20 3.27 -4.86
CA GLY A 131 6.14 2.58 -5.73
C GLY A 131 5.99 1.07 -5.77
N THR A 132 4.77 0.52 -5.64
CA THR A 132 4.57 -0.94 -5.71
C THR A 132 4.48 -1.49 -7.12
N TRP A 133 4.31 -0.65 -8.15
CA TRP A 133 4.29 -1.07 -9.55
C TRP A 133 5.70 -1.25 -10.12
N GLN A 134 6.48 -2.13 -9.47
CA GLN A 134 7.80 -2.55 -9.91
C GLN A 134 8.09 -3.99 -9.51
N THR A 135 9.00 -4.66 -10.20
CA THR A 135 9.24 -6.09 -9.98
C THR A 135 9.99 -6.40 -8.68
N TYR A 136 10.87 -5.50 -8.23
CA TYR A 136 11.62 -5.64 -6.97
C TYR A 136 11.56 -4.36 -6.16
N ILE A 137 11.41 -4.49 -4.84
CA ILE A 137 11.40 -3.37 -3.89
C ILE A 137 12.39 -3.68 -2.78
N VAL A 138 13.28 -2.73 -2.49
CA VAL A 138 14.21 -2.80 -1.35
C VAL A 138 13.82 -1.72 -0.34
N LYS A 139 13.41 -2.14 0.86
CA LYS A 139 13.03 -1.25 1.98
C LYS A 139 13.36 -1.91 3.31
N GLU A 140 13.48 -1.10 4.37
CA GLU A 140 13.69 -1.59 5.74
C GLU A 140 12.63 -2.61 6.17
N GLU A 141 13.05 -3.60 6.96
CA GLU A 141 12.22 -4.67 7.54
C GLU A 141 10.90 -4.14 8.12
N SER A 142 10.91 -2.97 8.76
CA SER A 142 9.74 -2.38 9.42
C SER A 142 8.61 -1.97 8.48
N VAL A 143 8.85 -1.89 7.17
CA VAL A 143 7.79 -1.59 6.18
C VAL A 143 6.96 -2.83 5.86
N TRP A 144 7.49 -4.02 6.13
CA TRP A 144 6.94 -5.27 5.64
C TRP A 144 6.18 -6.00 6.75
N HIS A 145 4.93 -6.33 6.45
CA HIS A 145 4.13 -7.20 7.31
C HIS A 145 4.07 -8.60 6.71
N LYS A 146 4.55 -9.60 7.46
CA LYS A 146 4.47 -11.01 7.07
C LYS A 146 3.01 -11.47 7.07
N ILE A 147 2.60 -12.16 6.02
CA ILE A 147 1.27 -12.74 5.90
C ILE A 147 1.34 -14.26 5.70
N SER A 148 0.23 -14.95 5.95
CA SER A 148 0.11 -16.37 5.57
C SER A 148 0.08 -16.53 4.05
N LYS A 149 0.64 -17.65 3.58
CA LYS A 149 0.59 -18.07 2.17
C LYS A 149 -0.73 -18.74 1.78
N ASP A 150 -1.63 -18.94 2.74
CA ASP A 150 -2.92 -19.61 2.50
C ASP A 150 -3.96 -18.67 1.87
N SER A 151 -3.67 -17.37 1.79
CA SER A 151 -4.55 -16.38 1.17
C SER A 151 -4.36 -16.34 -0.34
N PRO A 152 -5.43 -16.31 -1.15
CA PRO A 152 -5.33 -15.97 -2.56
C PRO A 152 -4.53 -14.68 -2.78
N ILE A 153 -3.66 -14.68 -3.79
CA ILE A 153 -2.75 -13.55 -4.08
C ILE A 153 -3.55 -12.26 -4.29
N GLU A 154 -4.72 -12.34 -4.92
CA GLU A 154 -5.60 -11.22 -5.20
C GLU A 154 -6.11 -10.55 -3.92
N TYR A 155 -6.40 -11.33 -2.88
CA TYR A 155 -6.81 -10.81 -1.58
C TYR A 155 -5.62 -10.24 -0.81
N ALA A 156 -4.49 -10.93 -0.83
CA ALA A 156 -3.26 -10.44 -0.21
C ALA A 156 -2.82 -9.09 -0.82
N ALA A 157 -2.95 -8.92 -2.14
CA ALA A 157 -2.54 -7.71 -2.85
C ALA A 157 -3.42 -6.48 -2.55
N THR A 158 -4.65 -6.67 -2.08
CA THR A 158 -5.67 -5.61 -1.94
C THR A 158 -6.07 -5.31 -0.50
N ILE A 159 -5.49 -6.02 0.47
CA ILE A 159 -5.94 -5.99 1.86
C ILE A 159 -5.64 -4.66 2.57
N THR A 160 -4.58 -3.96 2.16
CA THR A 160 -4.03 -2.83 2.94
C THR A 160 -4.74 -1.51 2.71
N VAL A 161 -5.47 -1.36 1.61
CA VAL A 161 -6.21 -0.14 1.29
C VAL A 161 -7.71 -0.35 1.48
N ASN A 162 -8.38 -1.09 0.61
CA ASN A 162 -9.85 -1.05 0.56
C ASN A 162 -10.52 -1.73 1.77
N PRO A 163 -10.14 -2.98 2.17
CA PRO A 163 -10.73 -3.62 3.34
C PRO A 163 -10.40 -2.92 4.65
N LEU A 164 -9.16 -2.43 4.82
CA LEU A 164 -8.80 -1.65 5.99
C LEU A 164 -9.57 -0.33 6.05
N THR A 165 -9.76 0.37 4.94
CA THR A 165 -10.59 1.59 4.88
C THR A 165 -12.01 1.30 5.36
N ALA A 166 -12.66 0.27 4.80
CA ALA A 166 -14.00 -0.16 5.21
C ALA A 166 -14.07 -0.48 6.71
N LEU A 167 -13.07 -1.20 7.24
CA LEU A 167 -13.02 -1.56 8.64
C LEU A 167 -12.89 -0.33 9.56
N ARG A 168 -12.02 0.63 9.22
CA ARG A 168 -11.85 1.88 9.99
C ARG A 168 -13.13 2.72 9.97
N MET A 169 -13.79 2.86 8.80
CA MET A 169 -15.06 3.57 8.69
C MET A 169 -16.15 3.02 9.63
N LEU A 170 -16.17 1.70 9.82
CA LEU A 170 -17.15 1.04 10.69
C LEU A 170 -16.75 1.00 12.18
N GLN A 171 -15.53 1.38 12.55
CA GLN A 171 -15.02 1.23 13.93
C GLN A 171 -14.64 2.55 14.60
N ASP A 172 -14.15 3.52 13.83
CA ASP A 172 -13.37 4.62 14.42
C ASP A 172 -14.16 5.93 14.54
N PHE A 173 -15.34 6.03 13.93
CA PHE A 173 -16.13 7.27 13.89
C PHE A 173 -17.31 7.26 14.87
N VAL A 174 -18.08 6.17 14.88
CA VAL A 174 -19.23 5.98 15.78
C VAL A 174 -19.25 4.55 16.28
N THR A 175 -19.79 4.34 17.48
CA THR A 175 -20.00 2.99 18.01
C THR A 175 -21.23 2.39 17.33
N LEU A 176 -21.01 1.36 16.49
CA LEU A 176 -22.07 0.59 15.84
C LEU A 176 -22.26 -0.76 16.52
N ASN A 177 -23.49 -1.01 16.96
CA ASN A 177 -23.94 -2.25 17.58
C ASN A 177 -24.75 -3.09 16.59
N SER A 178 -24.97 -4.36 16.91
CA SER A 178 -25.90 -5.19 16.14
C SER A 178 -27.31 -4.59 16.22
N GLY A 179 -28.00 -4.53 15.08
CA GLY A 179 -29.31 -3.90 14.92
C GLY A 179 -29.25 -2.41 14.57
N ASP A 180 -28.07 -1.77 14.58
CA ASP A 180 -27.91 -0.44 14.00
C ASP A 180 -27.92 -0.49 12.46
N CYS A 181 -28.11 0.67 11.83
CA CYS A 181 -28.10 0.82 10.38
C CYS A 181 -27.04 1.79 9.90
N ILE A 182 -26.43 1.44 8.78
CA ILE A 182 -25.55 2.31 7.99
C ILE A 182 -26.15 2.56 6.61
N VAL A 183 -25.87 3.72 6.05
CA VAL A 183 -26.12 4.03 4.65
C VAL A 183 -24.82 4.45 3.97
N GLN A 184 -24.57 3.95 2.76
CA GLN A 184 -23.40 4.29 1.94
C GLN A 184 -23.78 4.55 0.49
N ASN A 185 -22.99 5.38 -0.19
CA ASN A 185 -23.02 5.48 -1.65
C ASN A 185 -21.88 4.66 -2.27
N GLY A 186 -21.81 4.63 -3.61
CA GLY A 186 -20.71 3.96 -4.30
C GLY A 186 -20.57 2.47 -3.97
N ALA A 187 -21.68 1.80 -3.63
CA ALA A 187 -21.65 0.46 -3.02
C ALA A 187 -21.06 -0.64 -3.93
N THR A 188 -20.92 -0.37 -5.24
CA THR A 188 -20.22 -1.26 -6.18
C THR A 188 -18.69 -1.17 -6.13
N SER A 189 -18.13 -0.18 -5.43
CA SER A 189 -16.69 -0.09 -5.18
C SER A 189 -16.19 -1.22 -4.28
N ILE A 190 -14.87 -1.49 -4.29
CA ILE A 190 -14.28 -2.52 -3.41
C ILE A 190 -14.49 -2.16 -1.94
N VAL A 191 -14.32 -0.88 -1.57
CA VAL A 191 -14.62 -0.39 -0.20
C VAL A 191 -16.08 -0.66 0.15
N GLY A 192 -17.03 -0.31 -0.73
CA GLY A 192 -18.45 -0.50 -0.46
C GLY A 192 -18.86 -1.97 -0.35
N GLN A 193 -18.27 -2.84 -1.16
CA GLN A 193 -18.44 -4.29 -1.05
C GLN A 193 -17.84 -4.86 0.24
N CYS A 194 -16.73 -4.30 0.74
CA CYS A 194 -16.16 -4.67 2.03
C CYS A 194 -17.05 -4.20 3.18
N ILE A 195 -17.60 -2.98 3.11
CA ILE A 195 -18.56 -2.44 4.09
C ILE A 195 -19.76 -3.37 4.22
N ILE A 196 -20.36 -3.80 3.10
CA ILE A 196 -21.51 -4.74 3.09
C ILE A 196 -21.18 -6.02 3.86
N GLN A 197 -20.07 -6.67 3.53
CA GLN A 197 -19.70 -7.94 4.14
C GLN A 197 -19.38 -7.78 5.63
N LEU A 198 -18.66 -6.73 6.02
CA LEU A 198 -18.33 -6.44 7.41
C LEU A 198 -19.57 -6.05 8.24
N ALA A 199 -20.49 -5.28 7.66
CA ALA A 199 -21.76 -4.91 8.31
C ALA A 199 -22.61 -6.15 8.58
N ARG A 200 -22.77 -7.04 7.59
CA ARG A 200 -23.46 -8.32 7.75
C ARG A 200 -22.85 -9.17 8.86
N LEU A 201 -21.52 -9.31 8.91
CA LEU A 201 -20.84 -10.08 9.95
C LEU A 201 -21.04 -9.51 11.37
N ARG A 202 -21.31 -8.21 11.47
CA ARG A 202 -21.58 -7.51 12.74
C ARG A 202 -23.06 -7.39 13.07
N GLY A 203 -23.94 -7.91 12.21
CA GLY A 203 -25.40 -7.77 12.34
C GLY A 203 -25.84 -6.31 12.26
N ILE A 204 -25.15 -5.49 11.46
CA ILE A 204 -25.51 -4.09 11.15
C ILE A 204 -26.26 -4.10 9.82
N HIS A 205 -27.41 -3.43 9.79
CA HIS A 205 -28.23 -3.29 8.59
C HIS A 205 -27.60 -2.28 7.62
N SER A 206 -27.59 -2.61 6.33
CA SER A 206 -26.89 -1.85 5.30
C SER A 206 -27.81 -1.35 4.18
N ILE A 207 -27.86 -0.03 4.00
CA ILE A 207 -28.53 0.64 2.89
C ILE A 207 -27.46 1.08 1.88
N ASN A 208 -27.54 0.54 0.65
CA ASN A 208 -26.45 0.61 -0.32
C ASN A 208 -26.90 1.32 -1.59
N ILE A 209 -26.33 2.49 -1.87
CA ILE A 209 -26.72 3.31 -3.02
C ILE A 209 -25.73 3.07 -4.18
N ILE A 210 -26.27 2.82 -5.37
CA ILE A 210 -25.51 2.63 -6.60
C ILE A 210 -25.94 3.64 -7.66
N ARG A 211 -25.03 3.99 -8.57
CA ARG A 211 -25.35 4.82 -9.74
C ARG A 211 -26.27 4.08 -10.71
N ASP A 212 -27.18 4.81 -11.33
CA ASP A 212 -28.00 4.31 -12.43
C ASP A 212 -27.12 4.02 -13.67
N ARG A 213 -27.18 2.78 -14.15
CA ARG A 213 -26.51 2.34 -15.38
C ARG A 213 -27.14 1.07 -15.96
N VAL A 214 -26.85 0.79 -17.23
CA VAL A 214 -27.06 -0.56 -17.77
C VAL A 214 -26.31 -1.56 -16.88
N GLY A 215 -26.97 -2.61 -16.43
CA GLY A 215 -26.40 -3.57 -15.47
C GLY A 215 -26.74 -3.32 -14.00
N SER A 216 -27.64 -2.38 -13.68
CA SER A 216 -27.94 -2.02 -12.28
C SER A 216 -28.64 -3.14 -11.51
N ASP A 217 -29.49 -3.93 -12.17
CA ASP A 217 -30.19 -5.04 -11.52
C ASP A 217 -29.21 -6.20 -11.22
N GLU A 218 -28.30 -6.51 -12.13
CA GLU A 218 -27.23 -7.47 -11.90
C GLU A 218 -26.28 -7.00 -10.78
N ALA A 219 -26.00 -5.70 -10.71
CA ALA A 219 -25.23 -5.10 -9.62
C ALA A 219 -25.97 -5.23 -8.28
N LYS A 220 -27.28 -4.97 -8.23
CA LYS A 220 -28.10 -5.19 -7.04
C LYS A 220 -28.02 -6.64 -6.58
N GLU A 221 -28.26 -7.59 -7.48
CA GLU A 221 -28.20 -9.02 -7.16
C GLU A 221 -26.82 -9.45 -6.66
N MET A 222 -25.75 -8.91 -7.25
CA MET A 222 -24.39 -9.15 -6.78
C MET A 222 -24.17 -8.64 -5.35
N LEU A 223 -24.58 -7.39 -5.06
CA LEU A 223 -24.43 -6.82 -3.72
C LEU A 223 -25.30 -7.56 -2.67
N LYS A 224 -26.50 -8.01 -3.06
CA LYS A 224 -27.33 -8.86 -2.20
C LYS A 224 -26.66 -10.19 -1.86
N ARG A 225 -26.00 -10.84 -2.84
CA ARG A 225 -25.21 -12.07 -2.57
C ARG A 225 -24.06 -11.83 -1.59
N LEU A 226 -23.43 -10.65 -1.64
CA LEU A 226 -22.41 -10.24 -0.68
C LEU A 226 -22.97 -9.95 0.72
N GLY A 227 -24.29 -9.79 0.86
CA GLY A 227 -24.95 -9.58 2.14
C GLY A 227 -25.62 -8.23 2.33
N ALA A 228 -25.81 -7.44 1.27
CA ALA A 228 -26.50 -6.16 1.36
C ALA A 228 -27.96 -6.35 1.80
N ASP A 229 -28.42 -5.59 2.79
CA ASP A 229 -29.81 -5.66 3.24
C ASP A 229 -30.72 -4.90 2.30
N GLU A 230 -30.29 -3.74 1.82
CA GLU A 230 -31.01 -2.91 0.86
C GLU A 230 -30.09 -2.32 -0.18
N VAL A 231 -30.56 -2.27 -1.44
CA VAL A 231 -29.81 -1.69 -2.54
C VAL A 231 -30.73 -0.83 -3.41
N PHE A 232 -30.39 0.44 -3.54
CA PHE A 232 -31.14 1.41 -4.33
C PHE A 232 -30.26 2.02 -5.41
N THR A 233 -30.84 2.32 -6.58
CA THR A 233 -30.22 3.28 -7.49
C THR A 233 -30.47 4.71 -7.00
N GLU A 234 -29.66 5.67 -7.46
CA GLU A 234 -29.85 7.09 -7.12
C GLU A 234 -31.24 7.59 -7.53
N SER A 235 -31.73 7.22 -8.73
CA SER A 235 -33.05 7.60 -9.23
C SER A 235 -34.21 7.07 -8.36
N GLN A 236 -34.03 5.93 -7.69
CA GLN A 236 -35.03 5.37 -6.77
C GLN A 236 -35.15 6.17 -5.47
N LEU A 237 -34.14 6.99 -5.14
CA LEU A 237 -34.09 7.82 -3.95
C LEU A 237 -34.44 9.29 -4.21
N GLU A 238 -34.73 9.66 -5.45
CA GLU A 238 -35.28 10.99 -5.75
C GLU A 238 -36.57 11.21 -4.94
N VAL A 239 -36.78 12.44 -4.45
CA VAL A 239 -37.84 12.80 -3.49
C VAL A 239 -39.24 12.33 -3.91
N LYS A 240 -39.50 12.20 -5.22
CA LYS A 240 -40.76 11.68 -5.76
C LYS A 240 -41.00 10.18 -5.46
N ASN A 241 -39.95 9.42 -5.12
CA ASN A 241 -39.92 7.97 -5.02
C ASN A 241 -39.49 7.44 -3.62
N ILE A 242 -39.26 8.32 -2.63
CA ILE A 242 -38.61 7.98 -1.34
C ILE A 242 -39.41 7.03 -0.41
N LYS A 243 -40.62 6.63 -0.79
CA LYS A 243 -41.48 5.76 0.02
C LYS A 243 -40.81 4.42 0.37
N GLY A 244 -40.01 3.87 -0.56
CA GLY A 244 -39.29 2.60 -0.33
C GLY A 244 -38.29 2.69 0.82
N LEU A 245 -37.51 3.77 0.89
CA LEU A 245 -36.54 4.03 1.97
C LEU A 245 -37.24 4.25 3.32
N LEU A 246 -38.38 4.94 3.34
CA LEU A 246 -39.08 5.20 4.60
C LEU A 246 -39.70 3.93 5.22
N VAL A 247 -40.14 2.97 4.39
CA VAL A 247 -40.63 1.66 4.87
C VAL A 247 -39.48 0.85 5.48
N SER A 248 -38.35 0.85 4.78
CA SER A 248 -37.06 0.28 5.16
C SER A 248 -36.58 0.71 6.56
N LEU A 249 -36.62 2.02 6.83
CA LEU A 249 -36.15 2.61 8.08
C LEU A 249 -37.08 2.35 9.30
N SER A 250 -38.28 1.82 9.10
CA SER A 250 -39.31 1.72 10.16
C SER A 250 -38.98 0.77 11.32
N SER A 251 -37.98 -0.10 11.15
CA SER A 251 -37.56 -1.11 12.14
C SER A 251 -36.18 -0.82 12.77
N ILE A 252 -35.60 0.35 12.49
CA ILE A 252 -34.18 0.65 12.75
C ILE A 252 -34.02 1.48 14.02
N HIS A 253 -33.05 1.13 14.87
CA HIS A 253 -32.76 1.85 16.12
C HIS A 253 -32.04 3.20 15.89
N SER A 254 -31.08 3.26 14.98
CA SER A 254 -30.33 4.48 14.63
C SER A 254 -29.77 4.42 13.19
N LEU A 255 -29.65 5.57 12.52
CA LEU A 255 -29.15 5.68 11.13
C LEU A 255 -27.89 6.54 11.04
N TRP A 256 -26.84 5.99 10.45
CA TRP A 256 -25.55 6.67 10.26
C TRP A 256 -25.10 6.68 8.80
N LEU A 257 -24.58 7.82 8.34
CA LEU A 257 -24.07 7.98 6.98
C LEU A 257 -22.56 7.69 6.94
N ILE A 258 -22.18 6.77 6.06
CA ILE A 258 -20.80 6.45 5.74
C ILE A 258 -20.54 6.99 4.31
N ILE A 259 -19.77 8.07 4.21
CA ILE A 259 -19.34 8.70 2.94
C ILE A 259 -17.96 8.16 2.58
#